data_AF-A0A7C8ZKP5-F1
#
_entry.id   AF-A0A7C8ZKP5-F1
#
_cell.length_a   1.000
_cell.length_b   1.000
_cell.length_c   1.000
_cell.angle_alpha   90.00
_cell.angle_beta   90.00
_cell.angle_gamma   90.00
#
_symmetry.space_group_name_H-M   'P 1'
#
loop_
_entity.id
_entity.type
_entity.pdbx_description
1 polymer ?
#
loop_
_entity_poly.entity_id
_entity_poly.type
_entity_poly.pdbx_seq_one_letter_code
_entity_poly.pdbx_strand_id
1 'polypeptide(L)'
;PDGQQFGPHDAQLDLSRGTPRFYIMQLQGRQLKFSNITHHASVTQCLGSIGGHVWYLGVAKPSIVNSSTDIGDSGKKITKSSCGHLYVPPSVEEVRAFRITGPKFLKLNVGTWHAGPLFLPDAMNFYNLELSDTNVVDHTTHHFSKEDGVRFEIDE
;
A
#
# COMPACT_ATOMS: atom_id res chain seq x y z
N PRO A 1 -15.26 -8.77 21.10
CA PRO A 1 -16.67 -8.78 21.59
C PRO A 1 -17.23 -7.37 21.49
N ASP A 2 -18.53 -7.23 21.26
CA ASP A 2 -19.14 -5.90 21.29
C ASP A 2 -18.95 -5.26 22.68
N GLY A 3 -18.59 -3.97 22.73
CA GLY A 3 -18.21 -3.26 23.96
C GLY A 3 -16.76 -3.43 24.44
N GLN A 4 -15.89 -4.10 23.67
CA GLN A 4 -14.45 -4.11 23.94
C GLN A 4 -13.88 -2.69 23.77
N GLN A 5 -13.13 -2.22 24.78
CA GLN A 5 -12.42 -0.95 24.68
C GLN A 5 -11.29 -1.04 23.66
N PHE A 6 -11.04 0.07 22.96
CA PHE A 6 -9.90 0.21 22.07
C PHE A 6 -8.59 -0.17 22.76
N GLY A 7 -7.78 -0.98 22.08
CA GLY A 7 -6.52 -1.46 22.63
C GLY A 7 -5.48 -1.79 21.57
N PRO A 8 -4.29 -2.26 22.00
CA PRO A 8 -3.15 -2.51 21.11
C PRO A 8 -3.37 -3.63 20.10
N HIS A 9 -4.43 -4.42 20.25
CA HIS A 9 -4.81 -5.48 19.30
C HIS A 9 -5.70 -4.97 18.16
N ASP A 10 -6.25 -3.75 18.28
CA ASP A 10 -7.05 -3.12 17.23
C ASP A 10 -6.14 -2.47 16.18
N ALA A 11 -6.65 -2.37 14.95
CA ALA A 11 -5.97 -1.64 13.89
C ALA A 11 -5.83 -0.16 14.28
N GLN A 12 -4.61 0.27 14.57
CA GLN A 12 -4.29 1.66 14.90
C GLN A 12 -4.29 2.49 13.62
N LEU A 13 -5.25 3.39 13.46
CA LEU A 13 -5.40 4.24 12.28
C LEU A 13 -4.78 5.61 12.51
N ASP A 14 -4.05 6.10 11.51
CA ASP A 14 -3.67 7.52 11.42
C ASP A 14 -4.39 8.14 10.23
N LEU A 15 -5.39 8.96 10.56
CA LEU A 15 -6.21 9.73 9.63
C LEU A 15 -6.14 11.23 9.98
N SER A 16 -5.16 11.63 10.80
CA SER A 16 -5.09 12.95 11.46
C SER A 16 -4.75 14.10 10.52
N ARG A 17 -4.24 13.80 9.31
CA ARG A 17 -3.61 14.77 8.40
C ARG A 17 -4.50 15.22 7.25
N GLY A 18 -5.82 15.02 7.36
CA GLY A 18 -6.76 15.48 6.35
C GLY A 18 -8.20 15.06 6.65
N THR A 19 -9.04 15.05 5.61
CA THR A 19 -10.41 14.55 5.72
C THR A 19 -10.44 13.05 5.43
N PRO A 20 -10.83 12.19 6.40
CA PRO A 20 -11.00 10.77 6.14
C PRO A 20 -12.07 10.54 5.08
N ARG A 21 -11.82 9.61 4.17
CA ARG A 21 -12.73 9.20 3.13
C ARG A 21 -12.92 7.69 3.20
N PHE A 22 -14.17 7.28 3.44
CA PHE A 22 -14.58 5.88 3.37
C PHE A 22 -15.52 5.69 2.18
N TYR A 23 -15.17 4.80 1.26
CA TYR A 23 -15.94 4.62 0.02
C TYR A 23 -15.81 3.20 -0.54
N ILE A 24 -16.72 2.87 -1.46
CA ILE A 24 -16.63 1.66 -2.27
C ILE A 24 -15.79 1.98 -3.50
N MET A 25 -14.62 1.37 -3.60
CA MET A 25 -13.75 1.40 -4.76
C MET A 25 -14.12 0.25 -5.69
N GLN A 26 -14.63 0.57 -6.88
CA GLN A 26 -14.97 -0.41 -7.91
C GLN A 26 -13.78 -0.55 -8.86
N LEU A 27 -13.19 -1.75 -8.91
CA LEU A 27 -12.03 -2.04 -9.75
C LEU A 27 -12.40 -3.02 -10.85
N GLN A 28 -11.80 -2.85 -12.03
CA GLN A 28 -11.99 -3.71 -13.19
C GLN A 28 -10.65 -3.98 -13.88
N GLY A 29 -10.57 -5.08 -14.64
CA GLY A 29 -9.44 -5.38 -15.52
C GLY A 29 -8.10 -5.51 -14.80
N ARG A 30 -8.12 -6.03 -13.56
CA ARG A 30 -6.88 -6.31 -12.82
C ARG A 30 -6.27 -7.62 -13.29
N GLN A 31 -4.96 -7.75 -13.11
CA GLN A 31 -4.20 -8.97 -13.39
C GLN A 31 -3.34 -9.30 -12.18
N LEU A 32 -2.93 -10.55 -12.05
CA LEU A 32 -1.96 -10.98 -11.04
C LEU A 32 -0.51 -10.59 -11.43
N LYS A 33 -0.34 -9.39 -11.97
CA LYS A 33 0.93 -8.85 -12.45
C LYS A 33 1.05 -7.38 -12.08
N PHE A 34 2.24 -6.95 -11.70
CA PHE A 34 2.53 -5.53 -11.46
C PHE A 34 4.00 -5.22 -11.72
N SER A 35 4.28 -3.97 -12.09
CA SER A 35 5.64 -3.46 -12.30
C SER A 35 5.92 -2.18 -11.52
N ASN A 36 4.92 -1.72 -10.75
CA ASN A 36 4.99 -0.49 -9.97
C ASN A 36 4.44 -0.77 -8.58
N ILE A 37 4.95 -0.06 -7.58
CA ILE A 37 4.46 -0.09 -6.21
C ILE A 37 4.39 1.34 -5.67
N THR A 38 3.36 1.65 -4.88
CA THR A 38 3.09 3.01 -4.40
C THR A 38 3.06 3.03 -2.87
N HIS A 39 3.49 4.13 -2.26
CA HIS A 39 3.26 4.38 -0.84
C HIS A 39 2.66 5.76 -0.58
N HIS A 40 2.01 5.86 0.58
CA HIS A 40 1.39 7.07 1.12
C HIS A 40 2.10 7.45 2.42
N ALA A 41 2.63 8.68 2.52
CA ALA A 41 3.51 9.10 3.61
C ALA A 41 2.76 9.84 4.74
N SER A 42 1.46 10.07 4.59
CA SER A 42 0.69 10.91 5.51
C SER A 42 -0.48 10.18 6.19
N VAL A 43 -0.81 8.96 5.76
CA VAL A 43 -2.01 8.27 6.22
C VAL A 43 -1.82 6.75 6.28
N THR A 44 -2.51 6.09 7.22
CA THR A 44 -2.81 4.66 7.09
C THR A 44 -3.94 4.44 6.10
N GLN A 45 -3.86 3.39 5.28
CA GLN A 45 -4.94 3.00 4.38
C GLN A 45 -5.52 1.66 4.80
N CYS A 46 -6.85 1.50 4.71
CA CYS A 46 -7.49 0.19 4.91
C CYS A 46 -8.25 -0.27 3.67
N LEU A 47 -8.08 -1.55 3.34
CA LEU A 47 -8.67 -2.20 2.18
C LEU A 47 -9.35 -3.52 2.58
N GLY A 48 -10.54 -3.79 2.05
CA GLY A 48 -11.22 -5.08 2.25
C GLY A 48 -12.18 -5.40 1.11
N SER A 49 -12.20 -6.64 0.63
CA SER A 49 -13.15 -7.09 -0.39
C SER A 49 -14.56 -7.17 0.21
N ILE A 50 -15.57 -6.58 -0.44
CA ILE A 50 -16.95 -6.56 0.07
C ILE A 50 -17.53 -7.98 0.20
N GLY A 51 -17.25 -8.86 -0.78
CA GLY A 51 -17.73 -10.24 -0.80
C GLY A 51 -16.81 -11.25 -0.11
N GLY A 52 -15.69 -10.80 0.49
CA GLY A 52 -14.67 -11.70 1.04
C GLY A 52 -14.00 -12.60 -0.02
N HIS A 53 -14.05 -12.19 -1.29
CA HIS A 53 -13.42 -12.93 -2.38
C HIS A 53 -11.90 -12.91 -2.26
N VAL A 54 -11.23 -13.84 -2.95
CA VAL A 54 -9.77 -13.91 -2.96
C VAL A 54 -9.20 -12.73 -3.73
N TRP A 55 -8.19 -12.08 -3.15
CA TRP A 55 -7.43 -11.01 -3.78
C TRP A 55 -6.00 -11.02 -3.26
N TYR A 56 -5.14 -10.25 -3.93
CA TYR A 56 -3.71 -10.24 -3.71
C TYR A 56 -3.19 -8.81 -3.57
N LEU A 57 -2.12 -8.67 -2.81
CA LEU A 57 -1.41 -7.40 -2.64
C LEU A 57 0.10 -7.65 -2.65
N GLY A 58 0.80 -7.03 -3.60
CA GLY A 58 2.25 -6.89 -3.53
C GLY A 58 2.60 -5.81 -2.52
N VAL A 59 3.56 -6.04 -1.62
CA VAL A 59 3.96 -5.08 -0.58
C VAL A 59 5.48 -5.05 -0.40
N ALA A 60 5.98 -3.93 0.10
CA ALA A 60 7.33 -3.81 0.67
C ALA A 60 7.29 -2.93 1.93
N LYS A 61 8.33 -3.04 2.77
CA LYS A 61 8.41 -2.32 4.04
C LYS A 61 8.46 -0.79 3.82
N PRO A 62 7.88 0.02 4.71
CA PRO A 62 8.07 1.46 4.69
C PRO A 62 9.55 1.85 4.69
N SER A 63 9.88 2.88 3.91
CA SER A 63 11.26 3.32 3.71
C SER A 63 11.40 4.85 3.77
N ILE A 64 10.45 5.52 4.44
CA ILE A 64 10.52 6.97 4.72
C ILE A 64 11.62 7.23 5.76
N VAL A 65 12.43 8.25 5.54
CA VAL A 65 13.54 8.65 6.42
C VAL A 65 13.43 10.12 6.82
N ASN A 66 14.01 10.47 7.97
CA ASN A 66 13.89 11.82 8.54
C ASN A 66 15.06 12.72 8.14
N SER A 67 16.22 12.16 7.79
CA SER A 67 17.41 12.94 7.46
C SER A 67 18.18 12.37 6.27
N SER A 68 18.93 13.22 5.56
CA SER A 68 19.84 12.79 4.48
C SER A 68 21.09 12.05 4.99
N THR A 69 21.27 11.99 6.32
CA THR A 69 22.37 11.28 6.98
C THR A 69 22.00 9.84 7.35
N ASP A 70 20.72 9.48 7.22
CA ASP A 70 20.27 8.09 7.37
C ASP A 70 20.76 7.29 6.17
N ILE A 71 21.95 6.68 6.27
CA ILE A 71 22.42 5.72 5.28
C ILE A 71 21.40 4.58 5.29
N GLY A 72 20.57 4.50 4.24
CA GLY A 72 19.69 3.37 4.05
C GLY A 72 20.53 2.09 4.14
N ASP A 73 20.10 1.15 4.96
CA ASP A 73 20.77 -0.13 5.24
C ASP A 73 21.12 -0.93 3.95
N SER A 74 20.51 -0.54 2.83
CA SER A 74 20.63 -1.12 1.49
C SER A 74 21.64 -0.45 0.56
N GLY A 75 22.35 0.60 0.98
CA GLY A 75 23.29 1.34 0.12
C GLY A 75 22.64 2.11 -1.04
N LYS A 76 21.30 2.14 -1.09
CA LYS A 76 20.51 2.89 -2.07
C LYS A 76 20.46 4.38 -1.71
N LYS A 77 20.48 5.23 -2.74
CA LYS A 77 20.45 6.70 -2.60
C LYS A 77 19.09 7.17 -2.04
N ILE A 78 19.14 7.94 -0.97
CA ILE A 78 17.98 8.66 -0.44
C ILE A 78 17.43 9.59 -1.52
N THR A 79 16.12 9.50 -1.75
CA THR A 79 15.39 10.25 -2.78
C THR A 79 14.35 11.14 -2.13
N LYS A 80 14.13 12.33 -2.69
CA LYS A 80 13.05 13.22 -2.29
C LYS A 80 11.83 12.96 -3.16
N SER A 81 10.68 12.67 -2.55
CA SER A 81 9.41 12.51 -3.26
C SER A 81 8.89 13.84 -3.78
N SER A 82 7.97 13.79 -4.74
CA SER A 82 7.16 14.94 -5.14
C SER A 82 6.33 15.50 -3.98
N CYS A 83 5.97 14.65 -3.01
CA CYS A 83 5.22 15.01 -1.80
C CYS A 83 6.10 15.66 -0.70
N GLY A 84 7.42 15.76 -0.92
CA GLY A 84 8.34 16.50 -0.06
C GLY A 84 9.05 15.68 1.01
N HIS A 85 8.62 14.44 1.29
CA HIS A 85 9.32 13.53 2.21
C HIS A 85 10.55 12.88 1.56
N LEU A 86 11.48 12.44 2.40
CA LEU A 86 12.63 11.63 1.99
C LEU A 86 12.29 10.15 2.13
N TYR A 87 12.80 9.33 1.21
CA TYR A 87 12.64 7.89 1.28
C TYR A 87 13.78 7.16 0.57
N VAL A 88 13.94 5.88 0.86
CA VAL A 88 14.81 4.97 0.10
C VAL A 88 13.93 4.14 -0.85
N PRO A 89 14.18 4.12 -2.17
CA PRO A 89 13.41 3.32 -3.10
C PRO A 89 13.42 1.82 -2.71
N PRO A 90 12.29 1.10 -2.82
CA PRO A 90 12.22 -0.31 -2.42
C PRO A 90 13.16 -1.16 -3.28
N SER A 91 13.71 -2.23 -2.73
CA SER A 91 14.44 -3.23 -3.52
C SER A 91 13.50 -4.29 -4.09
N VAL A 92 13.90 -4.91 -5.19
CA VAL A 92 13.14 -6.01 -5.81
C VAL A 92 13.02 -7.18 -4.84
N GLU A 93 14.09 -7.44 -4.09
CA GLU A 93 14.27 -8.54 -3.15
C GLU A 93 13.40 -8.41 -1.89
N GLU A 94 12.92 -7.20 -1.57
CA GLU A 94 12.05 -6.92 -0.43
C GLU A 94 10.56 -7.06 -0.76
N VAL A 95 10.19 -7.12 -2.04
CA VAL A 95 8.80 -7.27 -2.44
C VAL A 95 8.28 -8.63 -2.01
N ARG A 96 7.11 -8.64 -1.37
CA ARG A 96 6.37 -9.84 -0.99
C ARG A 96 4.95 -9.74 -1.50
N ALA A 97 4.35 -10.86 -1.91
CA ALA A 97 2.94 -10.91 -2.26
C ALA A 97 2.16 -11.62 -1.14
N PHE A 98 1.01 -11.07 -0.77
CA PHE A 98 0.07 -11.70 0.12
C PHE A 98 -1.17 -12.15 -0.65
N ARG A 99 -1.66 -13.35 -0.33
CA ARG A 99 -2.97 -13.86 -0.74
C ARG A 99 -3.96 -13.65 0.41
N ILE A 100 -5.01 -12.88 0.16
CA ILE A 100 -6.03 -12.54 1.14
C ILE A 100 -7.30 -13.31 0.81
N THR A 101 -7.86 -13.98 1.82
CA THR A 101 -9.05 -14.83 1.68
C THR A 101 -10.11 -14.45 2.71
N GLY A 102 -11.38 -14.56 2.35
CA GLY A 102 -12.49 -14.33 3.27
C GLY A 102 -12.63 -12.86 3.70
N PRO A 103 -13.43 -12.60 4.74
CA PRO A 103 -13.79 -11.24 5.17
C PRO A 103 -12.68 -10.60 6.01
N LYS A 104 -11.53 -10.31 5.38
CA LYS A 104 -10.39 -9.65 6.02
C LYS A 104 -10.24 -8.22 5.53
N PHE A 105 -9.96 -7.32 6.47
CA PHE A 105 -9.44 -5.99 6.17
C PHE A 105 -7.93 -5.98 6.38
N LEU A 106 -7.21 -5.37 5.45
CA LEU A 106 -5.81 -5.03 5.62
C LEU A 106 -5.72 -3.55 6.01
N LYS A 107 -4.95 -3.26 7.05
CA LYS A 107 -4.49 -1.92 7.40
C LYS A 107 -3.03 -1.78 7.00
N LEU A 108 -2.75 -0.91 6.04
CA LEU A 108 -1.42 -0.52 5.62
C LEU A 108 -0.91 0.56 6.58
N ASN A 109 0.30 0.37 7.11
CA ASN A 109 0.98 1.41 7.90
C ASN A 109 1.37 2.56 6.97
N VAL A 110 1.53 3.76 7.54
CA VAL A 110 2.11 4.91 6.84
C VAL A 110 3.44 4.48 6.18
N GLY A 111 3.58 4.83 4.91
CA GLY A 111 4.76 4.52 4.11
C GLY A 111 4.82 3.09 3.57
N THR A 112 3.87 2.20 3.87
CA THR A 112 3.88 0.84 3.33
C THR A 112 3.72 0.89 1.81
N TRP A 113 4.72 0.38 1.11
CA TRP A 113 4.63 0.21 -0.33
C TRP A 113 3.62 -0.90 -0.64
N HIS A 114 2.73 -0.65 -1.58
CA HIS A 114 1.74 -1.63 -2.01
C HIS A 114 1.40 -1.53 -3.51
N ALA A 115 1.02 -2.67 -4.09
CA ALA A 115 0.59 -2.84 -5.47
C ALA A 115 -0.65 -3.74 -5.49
N GLY A 116 -1.78 -3.16 -5.90
CA GLY A 116 -3.08 -3.81 -5.89
C GLY A 116 -4.16 -2.87 -5.33
N PRO A 117 -5.36 -3.38 -4.99
CA PRO A 117 -5.74 -4.80 -5.00
C PRO A 117 -5.64 -5.47 -6.39
N LEU A 118 -5.13 -6.71 -6.41
CA LEU A 118 -5.07 -7.56 -7.61
C LEU A 118 -6.00 -8.76 -7.44
N PHE A 119 -6.68 -9.18 -8.50
CA PHE A 119 -7.64 -10.28 -8.45
C PHE A 119 -7.89 -10.83 -9.87
N LEU A 120 -8.39 -12.06 -9.95
CA LEU A 120 -8.67 -12.77 -11.20
C LEU A 120 -10.02 -12.40 -11.86
N PRO A 121 -11.13 -12.20 -11.12
CA PRO A 121 -12.39 -11.81 -11.72
C PRO A 121 -12.28 -10.49 -12.51
N ASP A 122 -13.16 -10.29 -13.51
CA ASP A 122 -13.13 -9.08 -14.34
C ASP A 122 -13.37 -7.79 -13.55
N ALA A 123 -14.13 -7.87 -12.45
CA ALA A 123 -14.45 -6.75 -11.58
C ALA A 123 -14.58 -7.19 -10.12
N MET A 124 -14.22 -6.29 -9.19
CA MET A 124 -14.42 -6.49 -7.76
C MET A 124 -14.54 -5.15 -7.02
N ASN A 125 -15.41 -5.13 -6.01
CA ASN A 125 -15.62 -3.98 -5.15
C ASN A 125 -14.85 -4.13 -3.84
N PHE A 126 -14.21 -3.04 -3.41
CA PHE A 126 -13.46 -2.95 -2.17
C PHE A 126 -14.00 -1.83 -1.30
N TYR A 127 -14.08 -2.07 0.00
CA TYR A 127 -14.08 -1.00 0.99
C TYR A 127 -12.68 -0.37 1.02
N ASN A 128 -12.60 0.95 0.91
CA ASN A 128 -11.36 1.70 1.03
C ASN A 128 -11.51 2.85 2.03
N LEU A 129 -10.59 2.94 2.99
CA LEU A 129 -10.48 4.02 3.97
C LEU A 129 -9.10 4.66 3.87
N GLU A 130 -9.06 5.94 3.52
CA GLU A 130 -7.85 6.77 3.31
C GLU A 130 -8.19 8.25 3.55
N LEU A 131 -7.33 9.20 3.16
CA LEU A 131 -7.72 10.61 3.08
C LEU A 131 -8.32 10.94 1.71
N SER A 132 -9.17 11.96 1.65
CA SER A 132 -9.89 12.36 0.44
C SER A 132 -9.02 12.64 -0.78
N ASP A 133 -7.78 13.07 -0.57
CA ASP A 133 -6.82 13.52 -1.57
C ASP A 133 -5.53 12.69 -1.60
N THR A 134 -5.48 11.53 -0.93
CA THR A 134 -4.30 10.65 -0.85
C THR A 134 -3.70 10.36 -2.23
N ASN A 135 -4.54 10.07 -3.22
CA ASN A 135 -4.12 9.77 -4.59
C ASN A 135 -3.72 11.01 -5.42
N VAL A 136 -3.84 12.21 -4.88
CA VAL A 136 -3.49 13.47 -5.55
C VAL A 136 -2.23 14.07 -4.95
N VAL A 137 -2.13 14.12 -3.61
CA VAL A 137 -1.06 14.86 -2.92
C VAL A 137 -0.09 13.97 -2.15
N ASP A 138 -0.43 12.70 -1.89
CA ASP A 138 0.33 11.79 -1.02
C ASP A 138 0.62 10.45 -1.72
N HIS A 139 1.06 10.46 -2.97
CA HIS A 139 1.37 9.25 -3.73
C HIS A 139 2.80 9.28 -4.25
N THR A 140 3.63 8.35 -3.79
CA THR A 140 4.99 8.14 -4.31
C THR A 140 5.06 6.75 -4.93
N THR A 141 5.49 6.66 -6.19
CA THR A 141 5.49 5.40 -6.95
C THR A 141 6.90 5.04 -7.40
N HIS A 142 7.30 3.81 -7.13
CA HIS A 142 8.51 3.21 -7.69
C HIS A 142 8.16 2.40 -8.94
N HIS A 143 8.93 2.56 -10.01
CA HIS A 143 8.69 1.91 -11.31
C HIS A 143 9.74 0.83 -11.59
N PHE A 144 9.54 -0.38 -11.07
CA PHE A 144 10.48 -1.50 -11.23
C PHE A 144 10.83 -1.80 -12.69
N SER A 145 9.88 -1.68 -13.62
CA SER A 145 10.17 -1.93 -15.03
C SER A 145 11.17 -0.94 -15.63
N LYS A 146 11.23 0.29 -15.11
CA LYS A 146 12.10 1.36 -15.60
C LYS A 146 13.42 1.40 -14.84
N GLU A 147 13.35 1.23 -13.52
CA GLU A 147 14.50 1.39 -12.63
C GLU A 147 15.28 0.10 -12.44
N ASP A 148 14.62 -1.06 -12.50
CA ASP A 148 15.21 -2.38 -12.20
C ASP A 148 15.07 -3.38 -13.37
N GLY A 149 14.26 -3.06 -14.39
CA GLY A 149 13.95 -3.98 -15.49
C GLY A 149 13.05 -5.15 -15.10
N VAL A 150 12.38 -5.09 -13.95
CA VAL A 150 11.61 -6.21 -13.37
C VAL A 150 10.10 -6.02 -13.51
N ARG A 151 9.39 -7.14 -13.68
CA ARG A 151 7.93 -7.25 -13.54
C ARG A 151 7.62 -8.43 -12.64
N PHE A 152 6.67 -8.26 -11.73
CA PHE A 152 6.22 -9.30 -10.82
C PHE A 152 4.97 -9.97 -11.38
N GLU A 153 4.90 -11.28 -11.20
CA GLU A 153 3.74 -12.14 -11.49
C GLU A 153 3.47 -12.98 -10.25
N ILE A 154 2.20 -13.15 -9.91
CA ILE A 154 1.76 -13.95 -8.76
C ILE A 154 1.13 -15.22 -9.32
N ASP A 155 1.78 -16.35 -9.03
CA ASP A 155 1.23 -17.68 -9.32
C ASP A 155 0.13 -18.03 -8.31
N GLU A 156 -0.91 -18.74 -8.77
CA GLU A 156 -2.01 -19.22 -7.92
C GLU A 156 -1.76 -20.62 -7.34
#